data_AF-A0A6J4RWB3-F1
#
_entry.id   AF-A0A6J4RWB3-F1
#
_cell.length_a   1.000
_cell.length_b   1.000
_cell.length_c   1.000
_cell.angle_alpha   90.00
_cell.angle_beta   90.00
_cell.angle_gamma   90.00
#
_symmetry.space_group_name_H-M   'P 1'
#
loop_
_entity.id
_entity.type
_entity.pdbx_description
1 polymer ?
#
loop_
_entity_poly.entity_id
_entity_poly.type
_entity_poly.pdbx_seq_one_letter_code
_entity_poly.pdbx_strand_id
1 'polypeptide(L)'
;MSTSGTTRGSRDAPPRNRGRAVTVALWALQALLALVFAMSGLAKVFGEQAMVEMFATIGVGQWFRFVVGALEVSGAVGVLIPRL
;
A
#
# COMPACT_ATOMS: atom_id res chain seq x y z
N MET A 1 47.96 -36.72 23.59
CA MET A 1 46.65 -37.38 23.72
C MET A 1 45.58 -36.33 23.45
N SER A 2 44.95 -36.44 22.29
CA SER A 2 43.76 -35.73 21.76
C SER A 2 42.70 -35.43 22.82
N THR A 3 41.85 -34.40 22.79
CA THR A 3 41.43 -33.46 21.72
C THR A 3 40.56 -32.40 22.40
N SER A 4 40.77 -31.12 22.10
CA SER A 4 39.83 -30.04 22.43
C SER A 4 38.62 -30.13 21.49
N GLY A 5 37.53 -30.72 21.97
CA GLY A 5 36.25 -30.77 21.26
C GLY A 5 35.54 -29.42 21.34
N THR A 6 35.94 -28.46 20.50
CA THR A 6 35.16 -27.23 20.26
C THR A 6 33.94 -27.59 19.40
N THR A 7 32.81 -27.89 20.05
CA THR A 7 31.51 -27.99 19.38
C THR A 7 31.09 -26.58 18.93
N ARG A 8 31.52 -26.19 17.73
CA ARG A 8 31.07 -24.97 17.06
C ARG A 8 29.58 -25.15 16.74
N GLY A 9 28.71 -24.56 17.56
CA GLY A 9 27.27 -24.56 17.32
C GLY A 9 26.97 -24.03 15.92
N SER A 10 26.46 -24.90 15.05
CA SER A 10 25.81 -24.50 13.80
C SER A 10 24.62 -23.63 14.17
N ARG A 11 24.77 -22.32 14.03
CA ARG A 11 23.62 -21.42 13.97
C ARG A 11 22.96 -21.70 12.63
N ASP A 12 21.88 -22.47 12.65
CA ASP A 12 20.97 -22.60 11.52
C ASP A 12 20.48 -21.20 11.16
N ALA A 13 21.07 -20.62 10.10
CA ALA A 13 20.59 -19.37 9.54
C ALA A 13 19.18 -19.64 8.97
N PRO A 14 18.15 -18.87 9.37
CA PRO A 14 16.81 -19.09 8.84
C PRO A 14 16.80 -18.97 7.31
N PRO A 15 15.95 -19.73 6.61
CA PRO A 15 15.95 -19.75 5.15
C PRO A 15 15.68 -18.35 4.59
N ARG A 16 16.60 -17.87 3.75
CA ARG A 16 16.58 -16.56 3.05
C ARG A 16 15.30 -16.26 2.23
N ASN A 17 14.39 -17.24 2.11
CA ASN A 17 13.16 -17.14 1.34
C ASN A 17 12.06 -16.32 2.03
N ARG A 18 12.04 -16.27 3.38
CA ARG A 18 10.99 -15.57 4.13
C ARG A 18 10.95 -14.06 3.82
N GLY A 19 12.12 -13.44 3.65
CA GLY A 19 12.23 -12.02 3.29
C GLY A 19 11.65 -11.72 1.91
N ARG A 20 11.94 -12.57 0.90
CA ARG A 20 11.44 -12.38 -0.47
C ARG A 20 9.91 -12.49 -0.55
N ALA A 21 9.33 -13.48 0.11
CA ALA A 21 7.88 -13.66 0.14
C ALA A 21 7.16 -12.45 0.77
N VAL A 22 7.69 -11.92 1.88
CA VAL A 22 7.15 -10.71 2.53
C VAL A 22 7.26 -9.50 1.61
N THR A 23 8.41 -9.29 0.96
CA THR A 23 8.59 -8.20 0.01
C THR A 23 7.58 -8.27 -1.14
N VAL A 24 7.39 -9.46 -1.75
CA VAL A 24 6.42 -9.64 -2.83
C VAL A 24 4.99 -9.38 -2.35
N ALA A 25 4.62 -9.86 -1.16
CA ALA A 25 3.30 -9.61 -0.58
C ALA A 25 3.06 -8.11 -0.33
N LEU A 26 4.06 -7.39 0.16
CA LEU A 26 3.99 -5.94 0.36
C LEU A 26 3.80 -5.21 -0.97
N TRP A 27 4.56 -5.56 -2.01
CA TRP A 27 4.39 -4.98 -3.35
C TRP A 27 3.00 -5.24 -3.94
N ALA A 28 2.48 -6.47 -3.79
CA ALA A 28 1.14 -6.81 -4.25
C ALA A 28 0.07 -5.99 -3.51
N LEU A 29 0.19 -5.86 -2.19
CA LEU A 29 -0.71 -5.04 -1.38
C LEU A 29 -0.63 -3.56 -1.76
N GLN A 30 0.58 -3.05 -1.99
CA GLN A 30 0.85 -1.67 -2.38
C GLN A 30 0.22 -1.35 -3.74
N ALA A 31 0.36 -2.23 -4.72
CA ALA A 31 -0.28 -2.09 -6.03
C ALA A 31 -1.81 -2.14 -5.93
N LEU A 32 -2.37 -3.04 -5.12
CA LEU A 32 -3.80 -3.13 -4.89
C LEU A 32 -4.37 -1.85 -4.26
N LEU A 33 -3.71 -1.34 -3.20
CA LEU A 33 -4.11 -0.11 -2.54
C LEU A 33 -4.04 1.09 -3.49
N ALA A 34 -2.96 1.20 -4.26
CA ALA A 34 -2.81 2.25 -5.26
C ALA A 34 -3.93 2.22 -6.30
N LEU A 35 -4.31 1.03 -6.77
CA LEU A 35 -5.41 0.87 -7.71
C LEU A 35 -6.75 1.31 -7.12
N VAL A 36 -7.06 0.90 -5.88
CA VAL A 36 -8.30 1.27 -5.20
C VAL A 36 -8.39 2.79 -5.02
N PHE A 37 -7.30 3.41 -4.57
CA PHE A 37 -7.24 4.87 -4.36
C PHE A 37 -7.36 5.61 -5.69
N ALA A 38 -6.71 5.15 -6.74
CA ALA A 38 -6.81 5.75 -8.07
C ALA A 38 -8.24 5.68 -8.61
N MET A 39 -8.88 4.50 -8.56
CA MET A 39 -10.26 4.34 -9.02
C MET A 39 -11.24 5.21 -8.23
N SER A 40 -11.11 5.21 -6.90
CA SER A 40 -11.93 6.02 -5.99
C SER A 40 -11.76 7.53 -6.25
N GLY A 41 -10.52 7.98 -6.40
CA GLY A 41 -10.17 9.38 -6.62
C GLY A 41 -10.58 9.88 -7.99
N LEU A 42 -10.36 9.10 -9.04
CA LEU A 42 -10.76 9.44 -10.40
C LEU A 42 -12.29 9.51 -10.53
N ALA A 43 -13.03 8.57 -9.93
CA ALA A 43 -14.50 8.65 -9.89
C ALA A 43 -14.97 9.97 -9.24
N LYS A 44 -14.31 10.39 -8.16
CA LYS A 44 -14.60 11.68 -7.52
C LYS A 44 -14.13 12.88 -8.32
N VAL A 45 -13.07 12.83 -9.11
CA VAL A 45 -12.62 13.99 -9.90
C VAL A 45 -13.44 14.14 -11.18
N PHE A 46 -13.73 13.04 -11.87
CA PHE A 46 -14.50 13.06 -13.13
C PHE A 46 -16.02 13.21 -12.95
N GLY A 47 -16.51 13.19 -11.71
CA GLY A 47 -17.93 13.44 -11.44
C GLY A 47 -18.83 12.27 -11.76
N GLU A 48 -18.40 11.06 -11.38
CA GLU A 48 -19.26 9.88 -11.38
C GLU A 48 -20.52 10.18 -10.51
N GLN A 49 -21.70 9.80 -11.01
CA GLN A 49 -22.98 10.24 -10.46
C GLN A 49 -23.17 9.80 -9.01
N ALA A 50 -22.84 8.55 -8.67
CA ALA A 50 -22.96 8.05 -7.30
C ALA A 50 -22.05 8.84 -6.34
N MET A 51 -20.84 9.22 -6.75
CA MET A 51 -19.95 10.09 -5.97
C MET A 51 -20.50 11.51 -5.83
N VAL A 52 -21.07 12.08 -6.89
CA VAL A 52 -21.68 13.43 -6.83
C VAL A 52 -22.84 13.45 -5.84
N GLU A 53 -23.73 12.45 -5.91
CA GLU A 53 -24.87 12.30 -5.00
C GLU A 53 -24.43 12.06 -3.56
N MET A 54 -23.48 11.14 -3.35
CA MET A 54 -22.92 10.87 -2.02
C MET A 54 -22.31 12.12 -1.39
N PHE A 55 -21.60 12.95 -2.15
CA PHE A 55 -21.06 14.20 -1.61
C PHE A 55 -22.11 15.31 -1.48
N ALA A 56 -23.20 15.25 -2.26
CA ALA A 56 -24.32 16.16 -2.09
C ALA A 56 -25.06 15.91 -0.78
N THR A 57 -25.22 14.65 -0.36
CA THR A 57 -25.86 14.30 0.93
C THR A 57 -25.07 14.78 2.14
N ILE A 58 -23.73 14.90 2.02
CA ILE A 58 -22.87 15.51 3.05
C ILE A 58 -23.20 17.00 3.28
N GLY A 59 -23.70 17.71 2.25
CA GLY A 59 -24.21 19.09 2.38
C GLY A 59 -23.16 20.20 2.44
N VAL A 60 -21.86 19.88 2.38
CA VAL A 60 -20.74 20.85 2.44
C VAL A 60 -20.40 21.43 1.05
N GLY A 61 -20.99 20.87 -0.01
CA GLY A 61 -20.81 21.29 -1.40
C GLY A 61 -19.81 20.44 -2.19
N GLN A 62 -19.86 20.57 -3.53
CA GLN A 62 -19.11 19.72 -4.46
C GLN A 62 -17.59 19.99 -4.47
N TRP A 63 -17.13 21.14 -3.98
CA TRP A 63 -15.70 21.43 -3.86
C TRP A 63 -14.99 20.39 -2.97
N PHE A 64 -15.66 19.91 -1.91
CA PHE A 64 -15.12 18.91 -1.01
C PHE A 64 -14.88 17.57 -1.72
N ARG A 65 -15.74 17.18 -2.67
CA ARG A 65 -15.54 16.00 -3.53
C ARG A 65 -14.22 16.08 -4.28
N PHE A 66 -13.93 17.23 -4.88
CA PHE A 66 -12.68 17.41 -5.63
C PHE A 66 -11.45 17.37 -4.72
N VAL A 67 -11.53 17.93 -3.51
CA VAL A 67 -10.43 17.84 -2.52
C VAL A 67 -10.16 16.40 -2.12
N VAL A 68 -11.21 15.64 -1.77
CA VAL A 68 -11.05 14.22 -1.42
C VAL A 68 -10.52 13.42 -2.62
N GLY A 69 -11.05 13.65 -3.82
CA GLY A 69 -10.58 12.99 -5.03
C GLY A 69 -9.09 13.27 -5.33
N ALA A 70 -8.65 14.52 -5.16
CA ALA A 70 -7.24 14.89 -5.33
C ALA A 70 -6.33 14.23 -4.28
N LEU A 71 -6.79 14.14 -3.02
CA LEU A 71 -6.07 13.45 -1.95
C LEU A 71 -5.95 11.95 -2.22
N GLU A 72 -7.01 11.30 -2.70
CA GLU A 72 -6.99 9.89 -3.05
C GLU A 72 -6.04 9.61 -4.22
N VAL A 73 -6.06 10.43 -5.28
CA VAL A 73 -5.11 10.32 -6.39
C VAL A 73 -3.67 10.52 -5.92
N SER A 74 -3.44 11.52 -5.06
CA SER A 74 -2.11 11.75 -4.46
C SER A 74 -1.67 10.58 -3.58
N GLY A 75 -2.60 9.98 -2.84
CA GLY A 75 -2.37 8.79 -2.03
C GLY A 75 -2.05 7.56 -2.88
N ALA A 76 -2.71 7.39 -4.03
CA ALA A 76 -2.40 6.31 -4.98
C ALA A 76 -0.95 6.40 -5.46
N VAL A 77 -0.50 7.60 -5.84
CA VAL A 77 0.90 7.86 -6.22
C VAL A 77 1.83 7.67 -5.03
N GLY A 78 1.47 8.21 -3.86
CA GLY A 78 2.28 8.15 -2.65
C GLY A 78 2.51 6.74 -2.14
N VAL A 79 1.50 5.86 -2.24
CA VAL A 79 1.61 4.46 -1.88
C VAL A 79 2.61 3.75 -2.77
N LEU A 80 2.75 4.11 -4.05
CA LEU A 80 3.71 3.48 -4.97
C LEU A 80 5.17 3.89 -4.74
N ILE A 81 5.44 4.90 -3.91
CA ILE A 81 6.79 5.35 -3.58
C ILE A 81 7.36 4.44 -2.47
N PRO A 82 8.32 3.55 -2.78
CA PRO A 82 8.93 2.69 -1.78
C PRO A 82 9.80 3.54 -0.87
N ARG A 83 9.63 3.38 0.44
CA ARG A 83 10.52 4.00 1.43
C ARG A 83 11.73 3.07 1.57
N LEU A 84 12.91 3.60 1.22
CA LEU A 84 14.21 2.93 1.20
C LEU A 84 14.55 2.27 2.54
#